data_AF-A0A1W9T2S5-F1
#
_entry.id   AF-A0A1W9T2S5-F1
#
_cell.length_a   1.000
_cell.length_b   1.000
_cell.length_c   1.000
_cell.angle_alpha   90.00
_cell.angle_beta   90.00
_cell.angle_gamma   90.00
#
_symmetry.space_group_name_H-M   'P 1'
#
loop_
_entity.id
_entity.type
_entity.pdbx_description
1 polymer ?
#
loop_
_entity_poly.entity_id
_entity_poly.type
_entity_poly.pdbx_seq_one_letter_code
_entity_poly.pdbx_strand_id
1 'polypeptide(L)'
;MPTNSHLKKVLDRLKNVKQASNGHTARCPAHEDNRNSLSIKMADDGKILLHCFAGCKTDKICADIELDMQDLFPPKTTSPPRRIAATYSYTNEDGELLFQKLRYEPKDFRIRVPNGSGWNWKMRVGRSTSSMS
;
A
#
# COMPACT_ATOMS: atom_id res chain seq x y z
N MET A 1 3.15 11.68 -18.90
CA MET A 1 3.55 10.63 -17.94
C MET A 1 3.19 11.15 -16.55
N PRO A 2 2.27 10.54 -15.78
CA PRO A 2 2.01 10.98 -14.42
C PRO A 2 3.32 10.83 -13.65
N THR A 3 3.90 11.94 -13.23
CA THR A 3 5.07 11.91 -12.35
C THR A 3 4.63 11.22 -11.06
N ASN A 4 5.24 10.08 -10.73
CA ASN A 4 4.97 9.40 -9.46
C ASN A 4 5.28 10.36 -8.32
N SER A 5 4.23 10.96 -7.75
CA SER A 5 4.30 12.11 -6.85
C SER A 5 5.14 11.80 -5.61
N HIS A 6 5.13 10.55 -5.13
CA HIS A 6 5.96 10.10 -4.01
C HIS A 6 7.43 9.88 -4.39
N LEU A 7 7.73 9.41 -5.61
CA LEU A 7 9.12 9.32 -6.09
C LEU A 7 9.76 10.70 -6.16
N LYS A 8 9.03 11.70 -6.67
CA LYS A 8 9.50 13.08 -6.69
C LYS A 8 9.81 13.61 -5.28
N LYS A 9 8.92 13.36 -4.31
CA LYS A 9 9.13 13.72 -2.90
C LYS A 9 10.46 13.18 -2.34
N VAL A 10 10.83 11.95 -2.68
CA VAL A 10 12.11 11.35 -2.28
C VAL A 10 13.29 12.04 -2.97
N LEU A 11 13.22 12.23 -4.28
CA LEU A 11 14.32 12.80 -5.06
C LEU A 11 14.61 14.26 -4.68
N ASP A 12 13.58 15.06 -4.41
CA ASP A 12 13.71 16.48 -4.04
C ASP A 12 14.45 16.68 -2.69
N ARG A 13 14.55 15.63 -1.87
CA ARG A 13 15.27 15.66 -0.58
C ARG A 13 16.71 15.15 -0.68
N LEU A 14 17.15 14.68 -1.84
CA LEU A 14 18.47 14.09 -2.04
C LEU A 14 19.40 15.06 -2.76
N LYS A 15 20.71 14.93 -2.49
CA LYS A 15 21.75 15.77 -3.12
C LYS A 15 22.36 15.07 -4.33
N ASN A 16 22.68 15.86 -5.36
CA ASN A 16 23.36 15.40 -6.59
C ASN A 16 22.62 14.27 -7.31
N VAL A 17 21.28 14.37 -7.39
CA VAL A 17 20.44 13.39 -8.08
C VAL A 17 20.79 13.35 -9.57
N LYS A 18 21.01 12.15 -10.10
CA LYS A 18 21.28 11.88 -11.51
C LYS A 18 20.42 10.74 -12.03
N GLN A 19 19.85 10.93 -13.22
CA GLN A 19 19.12 9.89 -13.93
C GLN A 19 20.07 8.74 -14.30
N ALA A 20 19.62 7.50 -14.09
CA ALA A 20 20.29 6.29 -14.54
C ALA A 20 19.36 5.49 -15.46
N SER A 21 19.88 4.42 -16.07
CA SER A 21 19.15 3.55 -16.99
C SER A 21 17.88 2.95 -16.39
N ASN A 22 17.89 2.61 -15.10
CA ASN A 22 16.73 2.08 -14.39
C ASN A 22 16.63 2.70 -12.98
N GLY A 23 16.25 3.97 -12.92
CA GLY A 23 16.08 4.72 -11.68
C GLY A 23 17.00 5.94 -11.59
N HIS A 24 17.42 6.28 -10.39
CA HIS A 24 18.25 7.44 -10.08
C HIS A 24 19.40 7.05 -9.18
N THR A 25 20.44 7.87 -9.19
CA THR A 25 21.53 7.80 -8.22
C THR A 25 21.66 9.13 -7.51
N ALA A 26 22.05 9.11 -6.24
CA ALA A 26 22.28 10.31 -5.44
C ALA A 26 23.39 10.07 -4.41
N ARG A 27 23.79 11.13 -3.73
CA ARG A 27 24.62 11.01 -2.52
C ARG A 27 23.78 10.46 -1.38
N CYS A 28 24.32 9.51 -0.64
CA CYS A 28 23.69 9.00 0.56
C CYS A 28 23.72 10.09 1.66
N PRO A 29 22.59 10.40 2.30
CA PRO A 29 22.56 11.33 3.43
C PRO A 29 23.07 10.69 4.74
N ALA A 30 23.05 9.35 4.83
CA ALA A 30 23.34 8.60 6.06
C ALA A 30 24.82 8.40 6.40
N HIS A 31 25.71 8.89 5.54
CA HIS A 31 27.15 8.96 5.73
C HIS A 31 27.72 10.12 4.92
N GLU A 32 28.96 10.52 5.23
CA GLU A 32 29.66 11.53 4.45
C GLU A 32 29.99 10.99 3.06
N ASP A 33 29.23 11.43 2.06
CA ASP A 33 29.32 10.89 0.71
C ASP A 33 29.80 11.92 -0.31
N ASN A 34 30.90 11.57 -0.99
CA ASN A 34 31.50 12.39 -2.05
C ASN A 34 31.15 11.89 -3.46
N ARG A 35 30.61 10.67 -3.57
CA ARG A 35 30.16 10.06 -4.83
C ARG A 35 28.67 9.72 -4.75
N ASN A 36 28.04 9.36 -5.86
CA ASN A 36 26.65 8.90 -5.79
C ASN A 36 26.60 7.43 -5.33
N SER A 37 26.61 7.19 -4.02
CA SER A 37 26.57 5.83 -3.46
C SER A 37 25.17 5.27 -3.19
N LEU A 38 24.13 6.10 -3.36
CA LEU A 38 22.73 5.71 -3.17
C LEU A 38 22.08 5.42 -4.53
N SER A 39 21.49 4.24 -4.68
CA SER A 39 20.61 3.89 -5.80
C SER A 39 19.15 4.01 -5.35
N ILE A 40 18.35 4.65 -6.19
CA ILE A 40 16.92 4.85 -5.99
C ILE A 40 16.19 4.25 -7.18
N LYS A 41 15.36 3.24 -6.94
CA LYS A 41 14.58 2.56 -7.99
C LYS A 41 13.12 2.49 -7.63
N MET A 42 12.26 2.45 -8.63
CA MET A 42 10.86 2.15 -8.43
C MET A 42 10.63 0.69 -8.83
N ALA A 43 10.02 -0.07 -7.93
CA ALA A 43 9.61 -1.44 -8.20
C ALA A 43 8.28 -1.45 -8.98
N ASP A 44 7.95 -2.60 -9.56
CA ASP A 44 6.72 -2.78 -10.36
C ASP A 44 5.45 -2.61 -9.53
N ASP A 45 5.53 -2.85 -8.21
CA ASP A 45 4.44 -2.63 -7.25
C ASP A 45 4.32 -1.18 -6.76
N GLY A 46 5.13 -0.26 -7.33
CA GLY A 46 5.11 1.17 -7.04
C GLY A 46 5.92 1.59 -5.81
N LYS A 47 6.60 0.66 -5.12
CA LYS A 47 7.49 0.98 -4.00
C LYS A 47 8.80 1.58 -4.47
N ILE A 48 9.40 2.43 -3.63
CA ILE A 48 10.72 3.01 -3.84
C ILE A 48 11.73 2.16 -3.08
N LEU A 49 12.69 1.61 -3.82
CA LEU A 49 13.81 0.86 -3.29
C LEU A 49 15.00 1.81 -3.15
N LEU A 50 15.48 1.95 -1.91
CA LEU A 50 16.71 2.65 -1.58
C LEU A 50 17.80 1.63 -1.27
N HIS A 51 18.92 1.73 -1.95
CA HIS A 51 20.08 0.87 -1.71
C HIS A 51 21.36 1.69 -1.67
N CYS A 52 21.97 1.77 -0.49
CA CYS A 52 23.28 2.39 -0.31
C CYS A 52 24.39 1.33 -0.44
N PHE A 53 25.29 1.49 -1.40
CA PHE A 53 26.40 0.56 -1.61
C PHE A 53 27.47 0.62 -0.49
N ALA A 54 27.40 1.60 0.41
CA ALA A 54 28.24 1.67 1.61
C ALA A 54 27.63 0.92 2.82
N GLY A 55 26.41 0.38 2.71
CA GLY A 55 25.78 -0.42 3.75
C GLY A 55 24.90 0.37 4.74
N CYS A 56 24.56 1.63 4.46
CA CYS A 56 23.60 2.37 5.27
C CYS A 56 22.22 1.72 5.23
N LYS A 57 21.58 1.64 6.40
CA LYS A 57 20.22 1.13 6.53
C LYS A 57 19.21 2.16 6.01
N THR A 58 18.12 1.67 5.43
CA THR A 58 17.07 2.50 4.81
C THR A 58 16.37 3.42 5.80
N ASP A 59 16.13 2.95 7.03
CA ASP A 59 15.54 3.75 8.12
C ASP A 59 16.39 4.98 8.44
N LYS A 60 17.71 4.82 8.53
CA LYS A 60 18.64 5.95 8.72
C LYS A 60 18.62 6.91 7.54
N ILE A 61 18.63 6.38 6.31
CA ILE A 61 18.57 7.21 5.10
C ILE A 61 17.31 8.06 5.10
N CYS A 62 16.15 7.47 5.42
CA CYS A 62 14.87 8.16 5.54
C CYS A 62 14.87 9.22 6.63
N ALA A 63 15.41 8.91 7.81
CA ALA A 63 15.51 9.84 8.94
C ALA A 63 16.32 11.10 8.56
N ASP A 64 17.47 10.93 7.90
CA ASP A 64 18.37 12.04 7.55
C ASP A 64 17.85 12.94 6.42
N ILE A 65 16.77 12.54 5.74
CA ILE A 65 16.06 13.34 4.73
C ILE A 65 14.64 13.71 5.14
N GLU A 66 14.31 13.53 6.43
CA GLU A 66 13.02 13.86 7.03
C GLU A 66 11.84 13.20 6.30
N LEU A 67 11.99 11.90 6.00
CA LEU A 67 10.95 11.06 5.43
C LEU A 67 10.64 9.89 6.37
N ASP A 68 9.39 9.45 6.35
CA ASP A 68 9.00 8.19 7.01
C ASP A 68 9.17 7.01 6.04
N MET A 69 9.34 5.81 6.57
CA MET A 69 9.35 4.59 5.75
C MET A 69 8.09 4.47 4.88
N GLN A 70 6.93 4.95 5.33
CA GLN A 70 5.68 4.96 4.57
C GLN A 70 5.74 5.81 3.29
N ASP A 71 6.60 6.83 3.24
CA ASP A 71 6.77 7.67 2.05
C ASP A 71 7.44 6.93 0.89
N LEU A 72 8.09 5.80 1.17
CA LEU A 72 8.65 4.92 0.13
C LEU A 72 7.59 4.05 -0.55
N PHE A 73 6.39 3.98 0.00
CA PHE A 73 5.30 3.18 -0.54
C PHE A 73 4.39 4.07 -1.40
N PRO A 74 3.74 3.49 -2.43
CA PRO A 74 2.74 4.24 -3.16
C PRO A 74 1.64 4.70 -2.18
N PRO A 75 1.05 5.89 -2.39
CA PRO A 75 -0.04 6.36 -1.55
C PRO A 75 -1.11 5.27 -1.53
N LYS A 76 -1.61 4.93 -0.33
CA LYS A 76 -2.73 3.99 -0.20
C LYS A 76 -3.83 4.53 -1.09
N THR A 77 -4.15 3.82 -2.17
CA THR A 77 -5.27 4.18 -3.03
C THR A 77 -6.49 4.08 -2.14
N THR A 78 -7.01 5.23 -1.70
CA THR A 78 -8.31 5.32 -1.08
C THR A 78 -9.28 4.91 -2.17
N SER A 79 -9.56 3.61 -2.26
CA SER A 79 -10.64 3.12 -3.10
C SER A 79 -11.87 3.95 -2.73
N PRO A 80 -12.67 4.41 -3.70
CA PRO A 80 -13.86 5.19 -3.40
C PRO A 80 -14.66 4.48 -2.31
N PRO A 81 -15.27 5.23 -1.38
CA PRO A 81 -15.99 4.64 -0.26
C PRO A 81 -16.99 3.61 -0.79
N ARG A 82 -16.92 2.39 -0.26
CA ARG A 82 -17.75 1.29 -0.74
C ARG A 82 -19.22 1.63 -0.47
N ARG A 83 -20.04 1.73 -1.51
CA ARG A 83 -21.50 1.90 -1.37
C ARG A 83 -22.16 0.53 -1.40
N ILE A 84 -23.13 0.28 -0.51
CA ILE A 84 -23.96 -0.93 -0.61
C ILE A 84 -24.85 -0.78 -1.84
N ALA A 85 -24.61 -1.63 -2.83
CA ALA A 85 -25.35 -1.66 -4.10
C ALA A 85 -26.59 -2.57 -4.01
N ALA A 86 -26.53 -3.65 -3.22
CA ALA A 86 -27.69 -4.52 -2.97
C ALA A 86 -27.55 -5.25 -1.63
N THR A 87 -28.69 -5.58 -1.01
CA THR A 87 -28.76 -6.42 0.19
C THR A 87 -29.69 -7.60 -0.09
N TYR A 88 -29.19 -8.81 0.07
CA TYR A 88 -29.96 -10.05 -0.06
C TYR A 88 -30.19 -10.64 1.32
N SER A 89 -31.45 -10.74 1.75
CA SER A 89 -31.85 -11.35 3.01
C SER A 89 -32.12 -12.83 2.81
N TYR A 90 -31.50 -13.67 3.66
CA TYR A 90 -31.74 -15.10 3.71
C TYR A 90 -32.46 -15.43 5.00
N THR A 91 -33.67 -15.99 4.87
CA THR A 91 -34.54 -16.37 6.00
C THR A 91 -34.63 -17.89 6.13
N ASN A 92 -34.98 -18.39 7.31
CA ASN A 92 -35.38 -19.79 7.48
C ASN A 92 -36.81 -20.03 6.95
N GLU A 93 -37.31 -21.25 7.10
CA GLU A 93 -38.65 -21.67 6.67
C GLU A 93 -39.77 -20.88 7.38
N ASP A 94 -39.51 -20.46 8.62
CA ASP A 94 -40.42 -19.64 9.43
C ASP A 94 -40.35 -18.14 9.10
N GLY A 95 -39.48 -17.73 8.17
CA GLY A 95 -39.30 -16.34 7.77
C GLY A 95 -38.34 -15.53 8.67
N GLU A 96 -37.73 -16.14 9.67
CA GLU A 96 -36.74 -15.50 10.54
C GLU A 96 -35.42 -15.25 9.80
N LEU A 97 -34.87 -14.04 9.96
CA LEU A 97 -33.65 -13.63 9.26
C LEU A 97 -32.42 -14.36 9.80
N LEU A 98 -31.79 -15.21 8.98
CA LEU A 98 -30.55 -15.90 9.31
C LEU A 98 -29.32 -15.02 9.06
N PHE A 99 -29.26 -14.36 7.89
CA PHE A 99 -28.16 -13.45 7.54
C PHE A 99 -28.51 -12.58 6.32
N GLN A 100 -27.70 -11.55 6.09
CA GLN A 100 -27.75 -10.73 4.89
C GLN A 100 -26.42 -10.74 4.14
N LYS A 101 -26.50 -10.86 2.81
CA LYS A 101 -25.36 -10.71 1.90
C LYS A 101 -25.42 -9.34 1.24
N LEU A 102 -24.45 -8.49 1.55
CA LEU A 102 -24.34 -7.13 1.02
C LEU A 102 -23.39 -7.16 -0.17
N ARG A 103 -23.85 -6.68 -1.33
CA ARG A 103 -23.03 -6.38 -2.51
C ARG A 103 -22.63 -4.90 -2.42
N TYR A 104 -21.34 -4.62 -2.55
CA TYR A 104 -20.78 -3.27 -2.59
C TYR A 104 -20.33 -2.89 -4.00
N GLU A 105 -20.20 -1.58 -4.22
CA GLU A 105 -19.51 -0.98 -5.36
C GLU A 105 -18.31 -0.13 -4.89
N PRO A 106 -17.09 -0.34 -5.46
CA PRO A 106 -16.72 -1.37 -6.45
C PRO A 106 -16.93 -2.81 -5.94
N LYS A 107 -17.12 -3.77 -6.86
CA LYS A 107 -17.68 -5.11 -6.59
C LYS A 107 -16.98 -5.80 -5.42
N ASP A 108 -17.68 -5.87 -4.30
CA ASP A 108 -17.27 -6.61 -3.12
C ASP A 108 -18.49 -7.24 -2.43
N PHE A 109 -18.32 -8.31 -1.67
CA PHE A 109 -19.42 -8.93 -0.93
C PHE A 109 -19.05 -9.10 0.54
N ARG A 110 -19.99 -8.79 1.43
CA ARG A 110 -19.88 -9.07 2.87
C ARG A 110 -21.13 -9.72 3.39
N ILE A 111 -20.99 -10.52 4.43
CA ILE A 111 -22.12 -11.17 5.10
C ILE A 111 -22.21 -10.61 6.52
N ARG A 112 -23.44 -10.28 6.93
CA ARG A 112 -23.75 -9.89 8.30
C ARG A 112 -24.86 -10.78 8.86
N VAL A 113 -24.77 -11.12 10.14
CA VAL A 113 -25.72 -11.95 10.88
C VAL A 113 -26.37 -11.08 11.95
N PRO A 114 -27.70 -11.09 12.12
CA PRO A 114 -28.34 -10.35 13.20
C PRO A 114 -27.87 -10.88 14.57
N ASN A 115 -27.62 -9.98 15.52
CA ASN A 115 -27.14 -10.34 16.87
C ASN A 115 -28.06 -9.81 17.99
N GLY A 116 -29.35 -9.66 17.69
CA GLY A 116 -30.38 -9.16 18.62
C GLY A 116 -30.56 -7.64 18.60
N SER A 117 -29.48 -6.86 18.57
CA SER A 117 -29.53 -5.38 18.55
C SER A 117 -28.77 -4.73 17.40
N GLY A 118 -28.06 -5.52 16.60
CA GLY A 118 -27.24 -5.05 15.50
C GLY A 118 -26.77 -6.19 14.60
N TRP A 119 -25.50 -6.14 14.20
CA TRP A 119 -24.95 -7.02 13.17
C TRP A 119 -23.56 -7.56 13.54
N ASN A 120 -23.42 -8.89 13.51
CA ASN A 120 -22.12 -9.56 13.49
C ASN A 120 -21.64 -9.68 12.05
N TRP A 121 -20.48 -9.10 11.74
CA TRP A 121 -19.86 -9.20 10.42
C TRP A 121 -19.05 -10.50 10.30
N LYS A 122 -19.42 -11.36 9.35
CA LYS A 122 -18.60 -12.54 9.03
C LYS A 122 -17.40 -12.10 8.19
N MET A 123 -16.19 -12.35 8.70
CA MET A 123 -14.96 -12.09 7.95
C MET A 123 -14.90 -12.97 6.71
N ARG A 124 -14.31 -12.45 5.64
CA ARG A 124 -13.91 -13.26 4.49
C ARG A 124 -12.91 -14.31 4.97
N VAL A 125 -13.19 -15.59 4.73
CA VAL A 125 -12.11 -16.55 4.51
C VAL A 125 -11.47 -16.11 3.19
N GLY A 126 -10.36 -15.38 3.28
CA GLY A 126 -9.61 -14.96 2.11
C GLY A 126 -9.13 -16.19 1.34
N ARG A 127 -9.11 -16.10 0.01
CA ARG A 127 -8.26 -16.99 -0.80
C ARG A 127 -6.85 -16.87 -0.27
N SER A 128 -6.35 -17.90 0.40
CA SER A 128 -4.92 -18.15 0.54
C SER A 128 -4.38 -18.42 -0.86
N THR A 129 -3.82 -17.41 -1.52
CA THR A 129 -2.82 -17.67 -2.57
C THR A 129 -1.52 -18.03 -1.86
N SER A 130 -1.46 -19.26 -1.35
CA SER A 130 -0.18 -19.93 -1.12
C SER A 130 0.29 -20.41 -2.49
N SER A 131 1.08 -19.60 -3.19
CA SER A 131 1.99 -20.09 -4.20
C SER A 131 3.36 -20.12 -3.56
N MET A 132 3.67 -21.26 -2.97
CA MET A 132 4.99 -21.63 -2.48
C MET A 132 5.32 -22.96 -3.16
N SER A 133 6.52 -23.02 -3.72
CA SER A 133 7.15 -24.10 -4.51
C SER A 133 7.12 -23.86 -6.01
#